data_AF-Q116C4-F1
#
_entry.id   AF-Q116C4-F1
#
_cell.length_a   1.000
_cell.length_b   1.000
_cell.length_c   1.000
_cell.angle_alpha   90.00
_cell.angle_beta   90.00
_cell.angle_gamma   90.00
#
_symmetry.space_group_name_H-M   'P 1'
#
loop_
_entity.id
_entity.type
_entity.pdbx_description
1 polymer ?
#
loop_
_entity_poly.entity_id
_entity_poly.type
_entity_poly.pdbx_seq_one_letter_code
_entity_poly.pdbx_strand_id
1 'polypeptide(L)'
;MFLFSKVQALYWHLIGAADTIEYISMLLGRHRTNLSQWFATHIKFSIEDLLNNRKIVSKPKKISPILDNKLRAELEELEGFNSYNKIQIWWKALCDINLVYSTVYRYVYEHLKAKKKYIIQ
;
A
#
# COMPACT_ATOMS: atom_id res chain seq x y z
N MET A 1 3.71 0.89 19.41
CA MET A 1 4.93 0.23 19.97
C MET A 1 6.25 0.89 19.57
N PHE A 2 6.39 1.52 18.39
CA PHE A 2 7.68 2.09 17.93
C PHE A 2 8.01 3.53 18.42
N LEU A 3 7.00 4.26 18.92
CA LEU A 3 7.13 5.67 19.31
C LEU A 3 8.09 5.88 20.49
N PHE A 4 7.89 5.13 21.57
CA PHE A 4 8.72 5.24 22.77
C PHE A 4 10.20 4.96 22.49
N SER A 5 10.51 3.92 21.72
CA SER A 5 11.88 3.59 21.33
C SER A 5 12.55 4.67 20.47
N LYS A 6 11.79 5.37 19.62
CA LYS A 6 12.30 6.50 18.82
C LYS A 6 12.67 7.69 19.71
N VAL A 7 11.79 8.05 20.64
CA VAL A 7 12.03 9.14 21.60
C VAL A 7 13.21 8.82 22.50
N GLN A 8 13.29 7.60 23.01
CA GLN A 8 14.37 7.15 23.88
C GLN A 8 15.73 7.14 23.18
N ALA A 9 15.80 6.70 21.91
CA ALA A 9 17.00 6.76 21.09
C ALA A 9 17.50 8.21 20.92
N LEU A 10 16.60 9.14 20.59
CA LEU A 10 16.93 10.56 20.45
C LEU A 10 17.37 11.18 21.77
N TYR A 11 16.65 10.87 22.85
CA TYR A 11 16.95 11.39 24.18
C TYR A 11 18.35 10.98 24.64
N TRP A 12 18.70 9.69 24.52
CA TRP A 12 20.03 9.20 24.90
C TRP A 12 21.15 9.81 24.06
N HIS A 13 20.90 10.04 22.77
CA HIS A 13 21.84 10.76 21.92
C HIS A 13 21.99 12.23 22.34
N LEU A 14 20.89 12.90 22.68
CA LEU A 14 20.89 14.31 23.09
C LEU A 14 21.65 14.55 24.40
N ILE A 15 21.52 13.64 25.37
CA ILE A 15 22.20 13.75 26.67
C ILE A 15 23.62 13.17 26.67
N GLY A 16 24.11 12.65 25.53
CA GLY A 16 25.43 12.00 25.43
C GLY A 16 25.56 10.69 26.20
N ALA A 17 24.43 10.03 26.54
CA ALA A 17 24.44 8.74 27.23
C ALA A 17 24.73 7.57 26.26
N ALA A 18 24.47 7.78 24.97
CA ALA A 18 24.78 6.82 23.93
C ALA A 18 25.11 7.54 22.61
N ASP A 19 26.39 7.55 22.25
CA ASP A 19 26.87 8.36 21.12
C ASP A 19 26.87 7.60 19.79
N THR A 20 26.81 6.27 19.82
CA THR A 20 26.86 5.42 18.62
C THR A 20 25.55 4.71 18.34
N ILE A 21 25.20 4.60 17.05
CA ILE A 21 24.00 3.90 16.58
C ILE A 21 24.06 2.43 16.99
N GLU A 22 25.23 1.80 16.93
CA GLU A 22 25.47 0.43 17.36
C GLU A 22 25.09 0.24 18.83
N TYR A 23 25.54 1.15 19.71
CA TYR A 23 25.28 1.05 21.14
C TYR A 23 23.78 1.23 21.46
N ILE A 24 23.14 2.23 20.84
CA ILE A 24 21.68 2.45 20.96
C ILE A 24 20.90 1.22 20.44
N SER A 25 21.40 0.56 19.40
CA SER A 25 20.79 -0.64 18.81
C SER A 25 20.76 -1.82 19.78
N MET A 26 21.85 -2.01 20.52
CA MET A 26 21.97 -3.04 21.55
C MET A 26 21.04 -2.72 22.73
N LEU A 27 21.02 -1.48 23.20
CA LEU A 27 20.18 -1.05 24.34
C LEU A 27 18.67 -1.18 24.05
N LEU A 28 18.23 -0.86 22.82
CA LEU A 28 16.82 -0.95 22.43
C LEU A 28 16.41 -2.33 21.90
N GLY A 29 17.35 -3.25 21.66
CA GLY A 29 17.08 -4.52 21.00
C GLY A 29 16.54 -4.34 19.57
N ARG A 30 17.02 -3.34 18.84
CA ARG A 30 16.56 -3.00 17.49
C ARG A 30 17.71 -3.08 16.50
N HIS A 31 17.41 -3.49 15.28
CA HIS A 31 18.41 -3.54 14.22
C HIS A 31 18.95 -2.13 13.88
N ARG A 32 20.28 -2.01 13.71
CA ARG A 32 20.97 -0.75 13.41
C ARG A 32 20.37 0.04 12.25
N THR A 33 19.89 -0.66 11.21
CA THR A 33 19.29 -0.03 10.02
C THR A 33 18.03 0.77 10.35
N ASN A 34 17.22 0.27 11.29
CA ASN A 34 16.02 1.00 11.73
C ASN A 34 16.40 2.30 12.44
N LEU A 35 17.42 2.25 13.31
CA LEU A 35 17.91 3.44 14.01
C LEU A 35 18.52 4.45 13.06
N SER A 36 19.39 4.01 12.14
CA SER A 36 19.97 4.88 11.11
C SER A 36 18.87 5.57 10.29
N GLN A 37 17.82 4.84 9.90
CA GLN A 37 16.67 5.42 9.22
C GLN A 37 15.91 6.43 10.09
N TRP A 38 15.74 6.17 11.40
CA TRP A 38 15.09 7.10 12.33
C TRP A 38 15.88 8.41 12.49
N PHE A 39 17.18 8.33 12.73
CA PHE A 39 18.05 9.52 12.82
C PHE A 39 18.07 10.30 11.50
N ALA A 40 18.15 9.62 10.36
CA ALA A 40 18.07 10.27 9.05
C ALA A 40 16.70 10.96 8.80
N THR A 41 15.62 10.37 9.30
CA THR A 41 14.27 10.96 9.21
C THR A 41 14.16 12.20 10.11
N HIS A 42 14.71 12.14 11.32
CA HIS A 42 14.75 13.28 12.25
C HIS A 42 15.57 14.47 11.72
N ILE A 43 16.68 14.22 11.02
CA ILE A 43 17.49 15.31 10.45
C ILE A 43 16.75 15.99 9.30
N LYS A 44 15.95 15.24 8.52
CA LYS A 44 15.26 15.74 7.32
C LYS A 44 13.87 16.31 7.60
N PHE A 45 13.25 15.92 8.70
CA PHE A 45 11.85 16.19 9.01
C PHE A 45 11.67 16.47 10.50
N SER A 46 10.58 17.13 10.88
CA SER A 46 10.33 17.47 12.29
C SER A 46 10.17 16.23 13.18
N ILE A 47 10.30 16.38 14.49
CA ILE A 47 10.05 15.30 15.48
C ILE A 47 8.65 14.71 15.28
N GLU A 48 7.66 15.56 14.95
CA GLU A 48 6.30 15.13 14.64
C GLU A 48 6.25 14.14 13.48
N ASP A 49 7.09 14.32 12.46
CA ASP A 49 7.18 13.44 11.30
C ASP A 49 7.86 12.11 11.61
N LEU A 50 8.82 12.11 12.53
CA LEU A 50 9.44 10.88 13.03
C LEU A 50 8.44 10.06 13.85
N LEU A 51 7.63 10.73 14.67
CA LEU A 51 6.62 10.11 15.52
C LEU A 51 5.40 9.67 14.72
N ASN A 52 5.06 10.38 13.65
CA ASN A 52 4.07 9.95 12.69
C ASN A 52 4.60 8.73 11.94
N ASN A 53 4.17 7.54 12.36
CA ASN A 53 4.29 6.32 11.59
C ASN A 53 3.43 6.46 10.32
N ARG A 54 3.90 7.25 9.34
CA ARG A 54 3.28 7.34 8.03
C ARG A 54 3.21 5.91 7.51
N LYS A 55 2.01 5.39 7.36
CA LYS A 55 1.81 4.11 6.66
C LYS A 55 2.49 4.30 5.32
N ILE A 56 3.40 3.38 4.98
CA ILE A 56 3.97 3.31 3.64
C ILE A 56 2.75 3.22 2.73
N VAL A 57 2.48 4.31 2.00
CA VAL A 57 1.43 4.31 0.99
C VAL A 57 1.96 3.38 -0.08
N SER A 58 1.43 2.16 -0.10
CA SER A 58 1.77 1.19 -1.14
C SER A 58 1.53 1.83 -2.49
N LYS A 59 2.32 1.39 -3.49
CA LYS A 59 2.20 1.85 -4.88
C LYS A 59 0.70 1.96 -5.25
N PRO A 60 0.25 3.10 -5.80
CA PRO A 60 -1.15 3.27 -6.15
C PRO A 60 -1.59 2.09 -7.01
N LYS A 61 -2.76 1.52 -6.68
CA LYS A 61 -3.29 0.38 -7.41
C LYS A 61 -3.38 0.77 -8.89
N LYS A 62 -2.99 -0.15 -9.78
CA LYS A 62 -3.10 0.07 -11.24
C LYS A 62 -4.53 0.39 -11.67
N ILE A 63 -5.52 -0.04 -10.89
CA ILE A 63 -6.93 0.21 -11.14
C ILE A 63 -7.37 1.35 -10.23
N SER A 64 -7.75 2.46 -10.87
CA SER A 64 -8.29 3.66 -10.21
C SER A 64 -9.70 3.38 -9.66
N PRO A 65 -10.08 3.99 -8.53
CA PRO A 65 -11.46 3.92 -8.03
C PRO A 65 -12.51 4.41 -9.04
N ILE A 66 -12.13 5.31 -9.97
CA ILE A 66 -13.01 5.76 -11.06
C ILE A 66 -13.33 4.60 -12.01
N LEU A 67 -12.32 3.78 -12.32
CA LEU A 67 -12.48 2.63 -13.20
C LEU A 67 -13.32 1.54 -12.55
N ASP A 68 -13.21 1.38 -11.23
CA ASP A 68 -14.07 0.49 -10.45
C ASP A 68 -15.54 0.85 -10.56
N ASN A 69 -15.87 2.14 -10.41
CA ASN A 69 -17.25 2.59 -10.46
C ASN A 69 -17.85 2.40 -11.86
N LYS A 70 -17.08 2.67 -12.92
CA LYS A 70 -17.51 2.40 -14.30
C LYS A 70 -17.77 0.91 -14.53
N LEU A 71 -16.86 0.04 -14.10
CA LEU A 71 -17.03 -1.40 -14.26
C LEU A 71 -18.23 -1.94 -13.46
N ARG A 72 -18.52 -1.37 -12.27
CA ARG A 72 -19.73 -1.72 -11.51
C ARG A 72 -21.01 -1.33 -12.25
N ALA A 73 -21.06 -0.13 -12.81
CA ALA A 73 -22.23 0.34 -13.59
C ALA A 73 -22.49 -0.57 -14.80
N GLU A 74 -21.45 -0.90 -15.57
CA GLU A 74 -21.53 -1.80 -16.73
C GLU A 74 -21.91 -3.24 -16.35
N LEU A 75 -21.49 -3.72 -15.17
CA LEU A 75 -21.88 -5.04 -14.66
C LEU A 75 -23.34 -5.10 -14.17
N GLU A 76 -23.95 -3.95 -13.86
CA GLU A 76 -25.36 -3.84 -13.45
C GLU A 76 -26.31 -3.69 -14.64
N GLU A 77 -25.81 -3.33 -15.83
CA GLU A 77 -26.61 -3.30 -17.05
C GLU A 77 -27.06 -4.72 -17.48
N LEU A 78 -28.26 -4.79 -18.08
CA LEU A 78 -28.98 -6.04 -18.36
C LEU A 78 -28.23 -7.04 -19.24
N GLU A 79 -27.32 -6.57 -20.11
CA GLU A 79 -26.52 -7.44 -20.96
C GLU A 79 -25.24 -7.94 -20.28
N GLY A 80 -24.70 -7.19 -19.32
CA GLY A 80 -23.48 -7.53 -18.58
C GLY A 80 -22.29 -7.99 -19.43
N PHE A 81 -21.24 -8.46 -18.76
CA PHE A 81 -20.12 -9.12 -19.45
C PHE A 81 -20.31 -10.64 -19.41
N ASN A 82 -20.53 -11.26 -20.59
CA ASN A 82 -20.62 -12.72 -20.70
C ASN A 82 -19.31 -13.46 -20.36
N SER A 83 -18.16 -12.79 -20.38
CA SER A 83 -16.87 -13.42 -20.05
C SER A 83 -15.84 -12.42 -19.53
N TYR A 84 -14.88 -12.92 -18.76
CA TYR A 84 -13.73 -12.12 -18.30
C TYR A 84 -12.85 -11.63 -19.47
N ASN A 85 -12.84 -12.32 -20.61
CA ASN A 85 -12.16 -11.84 -21.83
C ASN A 85 -12.82 -10.57 -22.37
N LYS A 86 -14.16 -10.46 -22.35
CA LYS A 86 -14.83 -9.21 -22.74
C LYS A 86 -14.44 -8.06 -21.81
N ILE A 87 -14.31 -8.30 -20.51
CA ILE A 87 -13.84 -7.30 -19.55
C ILE A 87 -12.41 -6.86 -19.87
N GLN A 88 -11.53 -7.80 -20.24
CA GLN A 88 -10.16 -7.48 -20.65
C GLN A 88 -10.11 -6.61 -21.91
N ILE A 89 -10.93 -6.93 -22.92
CA ILE A 89 -11.04 -6.13 -24.16
C ILE A 89 -11.62 -4.75 -23.85
N TRP A 90 -12.64 -4.66 -23.01
CA TRP A 90 -13.27 -3.40 -22.61
C TRP A 90 -12.30 -2.49 -21.84
N TRP A 91 -11.54 -3.03 -20.87
CA TRP A 91 -10.50 -2.28 -20.17
C TRP A 91 -9.37 -1.80 -21.09
N LYS A 92 -9.01 -2.61 -22.08
CA LYS A 92 -8.02 -2.21 -23.09
C LYS A 92 -8.57 -1.09 -23.98
N ALA A 93 -9.82 -1.19 -24.43
CA ALA A 93 -10.42 -0.22 -25.33
C ALA A 93 -10.71 1.13 -24.65
N LEU A 94 -11.20 1.11 -23.40
CA LEU A 94 -11.70 2.32 -22.73
C LEU A 94 -10.65 2.99 -21.84
N CYS A 95 -9.65 2.25 -21.35
CA CYS A 95 -8.69 2.74 -20.37
C CYS A 95 -7.22 2.45 -20.71
N ASP A 96 -6.94 1.84 -21.88
CA ASP A 96 -5.60 1.41 -22.31
C ASP A 96 -4.87 0.53 -21.26
N ILE A 97 -5.62 -0.18 -20.43
CA ILE A 97 -5.05 -1.06 -19.40
C ILE A 97 -5.01 -2.48 -19.93
N ASN A 98 -3.80 -2.93 -20.26
CA ASN A 98 -3.57 -4.33 -20.61
C ASN A 98 -3.30 -5.16 -19.35
N LEU A 99 -4.33 -5.85 -18.84
CA LEU A 99 -4.22 -6.79 -17.73
C LEU A 99 -4.30 -8.23 -18.22
N VAL A 100 -3.58 -9.12 -17.54
CA VAL A 100 -3.64 -10.56 -17.80
C VAL A 100 -4.96 -11.11 -17.26
N TYR A 101 -5.53 -12.11 -17.95
CA TYR A 101 -6.78 -12.78 -17.59
C TYR A 101 -6.87 -13.14 -16.09
N SER A 102 -5.80 -13.71 -15.52
CA SER A 102 -5.74 -14.09 -14.10
C SER A 102 -5.94 -12.89 -13.16
N THR A 103 -5.43 -11.72 -13.55
CA THR A 103 -5.59 -10.47 -12.81
C THR A 103 -7.02 -9.97 -12.93
N VAL A 104 -7.62 -10.04 -14.12
CA VAL A 104 -9.04 -9.67 -14.35
C VAL A 104 -9.96 -10.55 -13.52
N TYR A 105 -9.78 -11.88 -13.59
CA TYR A 105 -10.54 -12.85 -12.80
C TYR A 105 -10.45 -12.56 -11.31
N ARG A 106 -9.22 -12.44 -10.78
CA ARG A 106 -8.98 -12.17 -9.37
C ARG A 106 -9.62 -10.85 -8.96
N TYR A 107 -9.52 -9.83 -9.81
CA TYR A 107 -10.10 -8.53 -9.53
C TYR A 107 -11.63 -8.56 -9.45
N VAL A 108 -12.28 -9.14 -10.45
CA VAL A 108 -13.74 -9.20 -10.53
C VAL A 108 -14.31 -10.09 -9.42
N TYR A 109 -13.67 -11.23 -9.15
CA TYR A 109 -14.11 -12.19 -8.14
C TYR A 109 -13.83 -11.71 -6.70
N GLU A 110 -12.59 -11.30 -6.39
CA GLU A 110 -12.19 -10.94 -5.03
C GLU A 110 -12.54 -9.49 -4.66
N HIS A 111 -12.27 -8.53 -5.56
CA HIS A 111 -12.41 -7.10 -5.25
C HIS A 111 -13.82 -6.56 -5.51
N LEU A 112 -14.41 -6.90 -6.66
CA LEU A 112 -15.75 -6.42 -6.97
C LEU A 112 -16.84 -7.22 -6.26
N LYS A 113 -16.52 -8.43 -5.76
CA LYS A 113 -17.46 -9.40 -5.18
C LYS A 113 -18.73 -9.54 -6.04
N ALA A 114 -18.59 -9.38 -7.35
CA ALA A 114 -19.71 -9.46 -8.27
C ALA A 114 -20.28 -10.88 -8.14
N LYS A 115 -21.45 -11.00 -7.51
CA LYS A 115 -22.14 -12.29 -7.37
C LYS A 115 -22.44 -12.77 -8.78
N LYS A 116 -22.08 -14.02 -9.05
CA LYS A 116 -22.32 -14.82 -10.26
C LYS A 116 -23.76 -14.67 -10.79
N LYS A 117 -24.12 -13.58 -11.44
CA LYS A 117 -25.35 -13.53 -12.25
C LYS A 117 -25.08 -13.84 -13.72
N TYR A 118 -23.84 -13.66 -14.22
CA TYR A 118 -23.57 -13.72 -15.66
C TYR A 118 -22.23 -14.37 -16.04
N ILE A 119 -21.84 -15.48 -15.40
CA ILE A 119 -20.64 -16.23 -15.81
C ILE A 119 -20.98 -17.72 -15.91
N ILE A 120 -21.89 -18.07 -16.82
CA ILE A 120 -22.01 -19.43 -17.35
C ILE A 120 -22.53 -19.32 -18.80
N GLN A 121 -21.62 -19.45 -19.76
CA GLN A 121 -21.72 -20.37 -20.90
C GLN A 121 -20.38 -20.40 -21.63
#